data_AF-A0A841H2E5-F1
#
_entry.id   AF-A0A841H2E5-F1
#
_cell.length_a   1.000
_cell.length_b   1.000
_cell.length_c   1.000
_cell.angle_alpha   90.00
_cell.angle_beta   90.00
_cell.angle_gamma   90.00
#
_symmetry.space_group_name_H-M   'P 1'
#
loop_
_entity.id
_entity.type
_entity.pdbx_description
1 polymer ?
#
loop_
_entity_poly.entity_id
_entity_poly.type
_entity_poly.pdbx_seq_one_letter_code
_entity_poly.pdbx_strand_id
1 'polypeptide(L)'
;MTSPARFLLFVVLVIVGIKGSEQLYSYVAYRDERALVRTLRTDLQQTATELIATRARSDSLSATVSDEDRRLTADLKSLQRFYRMARGGALTPEVYAQWNEERTRYNLRVDERNASLREWQEIDGRHRSLAMRYNLLADSIHGIAARMGEPYYQVPSALEAAQEAARPEP
;
A
#
# COMPACT_ATOMS: atom_id res chain seq x y z
N MET A 1 -17.91 -61.17 -28.83
CA MET A 1 -16.87 -60.65 -27.90
C MET A 1 -16.73 -59.16 -28.16
N THR A 2 -17.19 -58.32 -27.24
CA THR A 2 -17.01 -56.87 -27.29
C THR A 2 -15.52 -56.56 -27.21
N SER A 3 -14.99 -55.87 -28.23
CA SER A 3 -13.58 -55.46 -28.24
C SER A 3 -13.27 -54.63 -26.98
N PRO A 4 -12.26 -55.00 -26.19
CA PRO A 4 -11.89 -54.25 -24.98
C PRO A 4 -11.57 -52.78 -25.27
N ALA A 5 -11.10 -52.47 -26.50
CA ALA A 5 -10.88 -51.10 -26.95
C ALA A 5 -12.19 -50.29 -27.09
N ARG A 6 -13.29 -50.90 -27.54
CA ARG A 6 -14.59 -50.22 -27.63
C ARG A 6 -15.18 -49.92 -26.25
N PHE A 7 -14.98 -50.83 -25.30
CA PHE A 7 -15.38 -50.62 -23.92
C PHE A 7 -14.59 -49.49 -23.25
N LEU A 8 -13.25 -49.47 -23.41
CA LEU A 8 -12.40 -48.39 -22.91
C LEU A 8 -12.76 -47.02 -23.54
N LEU A 9 -12.99 -46.97 -24.85
CA LEU A 9 -13.41 -45.75 -25.54
C LEU A 9 -14.74 -45.23 -24.99
N PHE A 10 -15.71 -46.11 -24.76
CA PHE A 10 -17.00 -45.76 -24.17
C PHE A 10 -16.84 -45.22 -22.75
N VAL A 11 -16.04 -45.87 -21.90
CA VAL A 11 -15.77 -45.40 -20.53
C VAL A 11 -15.12 -44.02 -20.53
N VAL A 12 -14.15 -43.77 -21.42
CA VAL A 12 -13.52 -42.44 -21.56
C VAL A 12 -14.54 -41.40 -22.01
N LEU A 13 -15.37 -41.70 -23.01
CA LEU A 13 -16.42 -40.78 -23.48
C LEU A 13 -17.44 -40.44 -22.38
N VAL A 14 -17.83 -41.42 -21.55
CA VAL A 14 -18.73 -41.19 -20.42
C VAL A 14 -18.07 -40.30 -19.36
N ILE A 15 -16.81 -40.56 -19.01
CA ILE A 15 -16.06 -39.72 -18.05
C ILE A 15 -15.93 -38.28 -18.58
N VAL A 16 -15.57 -38.11 -19.86
CA VAL A 16 -15.47 -36.80 -20.50
C VAL A 16 -16.83 -36.10 -20.56
N GLY A 17 -17.91 -36.83 -20.87
CA GLY A 17 -19.27 -36.30 -20.90
C GLY A 17 -19.75 -35.80 -19.54
N ILE A 18 -19.51 -36.57 -18.47
CA ILE A 18 -19.87 -36.20 -17.08
C ILE A 18 -19.02 -35.00 -16.63
N LYS A 19 -17.70 -35.03 -16.85
CA LYS A 19 -16.80 -33.92 -16.52
C LYS A 19 -17.16 -32.65 -17.29
N GLY A 20 -17.49 -32.78 -18.57
CA GLY A 20 -17.88 -31.67 -19.43
C GLY A 20 -19.20 -31.04 -19.00
N SER A 21 -20.19 -31.85 -18.60
CA SER A 21 -21.47 -31.33 -18.10
C SER A 21 -21.34 -30.66 -16.73
N GLU A 22 -20.53 -31.21 -15.82
CA GLU A 22 -20.19 -30.56 -14.55
C GLU A 22 -19.49 -29.20 -14.75
N GLN A 23 -18.56 -29.12 -15.70
CA GLN A 23 -17.89 -27.86 -16.03
C GLN A 23 -18.85 -26.84 -16.67
N LEU A 24 -19.71 -27.27 -17.60
CA LEU A 24 -20.68 -26.38 -18.24
C LEU A 24 -21.72 -25.88 -17.23
N TYR A 25 -22.16 -26.75 -16.32
CA TYR A 25 -23.09 -26.39 -15.25
C TYR A 25 -22.48 -25.38 -14.29
N SER A 26 -21.26 -25.63 -13.80
CA SER A 26 -20.57 -24.68 -12.91
C SER A 26 -20.27 -23.33 -13.59
N TYR A 27 -20.00 -23.33 -14.90
CA TYR A 27 -19.82 -22.10 -15.66
C TYR A 27 -21.08 -21.24 -15.70
N VAL A 28 -22.25 -21.85 -15.92
CA VAL A 28 -23.53 -21.13 -15.96
C VAL A 28 -24.01 -20.77 -14.56
N ALA A 29 -23.86 -21.68 -13.59
CA ALA A 29 -24.31 -21.51 -12.21
C ALA A 29 -23.63 -20.34 -11.49
N TYR A 30 -22.35 -20.06 -11.81
CA TYR A 30 -21.56 -19.02 -11.13
C TYR A 30 -21.25 -17.80 -12.01
N ARG A 31 -22.10 -17.51 -13.01
CA ARG A 31 -21.86 -16.39 -13.94
C ARG A 31 -21.78 -15.05 -13.22
N ASP A 32 -22.68 -14.80 -12.27
CA ASP A 32 -22.78 -13.53 -11.57
C ASP A 32 -21.64 -13.36 -10.57
N GLU A 33 -21.24 -14.42 -9.88
CA GLU A 33 -20.07 -14.47 -9.00
C GLU A 33 -18.78 -14.17 -9.77
N ARG A 34 -18.62 -14.74 -10.97
CA ARG A 34 -17.46 -14.47 -11.83
C ARG A 34 -17.43 -13.01 -12.30
N ALA A 35 -18.58 -12.42 -12.61
CA ALA A 35 -18.68 -11.01 -12.96
C ALA A 35 -18.29 -10.13 -11.75
N LEU A 36 -18.78 -10.45 -10.56
CA LEU A 36 -18.44 -9.76 -9.32
C LEU A 36 -16.95 -9.86 -8.98
N VAL A 37 -16.34 -11.05 -9.12
CA VAL A 37 -14.89 -11.23 -8.92
C VAL A 37 -14.08 -10.36 -9.87
N ARG A 38 -14.51 -10.19 -11.12
CA ARG A 38 -13.83 -9.28 -12.07
C ARG A 38 -13.90 -7.84 -11.60
N THR A 39 -15.07 -7.35 -11.19
CA THR A 39 -15.22 -5.99 -10.65
C THR A 39 -14.37 -5.78 -9.41
N LEU A 40 -14.42 -6.71 -8.45
CA LEU A 40 -13.58 -6.65 -7.24
C LEU A 40 -12.09 -6.69 -7.58
N ARG A 41 -11.68 -7.45 -8.60
CA ARG A 41 -10.29 -7.50 -9.05
C ARG A 41 -9.84 -6.16 -9.64
N THR A 42 -10.69 -5.49 -10.42
CA THR A 42 -10.40 -4.13 -10.93
C THR A 42 -10.24 -3.14 -9.78
N ASP A 43 -11.16 -3.16 -8.80
CA ASP A 43 -11.06 -2.29 -7.61
C ASP A 43 -9.82 -2.59 -6.78
N LEU A 44 -9.45 -3.87 -6.67
CA LEU A 44 -8.25 -4.33 -5.96
C LEU A 44 -6.98 -3.83 -6.65
N GLN A 45 -6.91 -3.91 -7.98
CA GLN A 45 -5.80 -3.40 -8.79
C GLN A 45 -5.64 -1.87 -8.66
N GLN A 46 -6.74 -1.12 -8.71
CA GLN A 46 -6.72 0.33 -8.49
C GLN A 46 -6.24 0.66 -7.07
N THR A 47 -6.82 0.02 -6.07
CA THR A 47 -6.45 0.23 -4.65
C THR A 47 -4.97 -0.10 -4.42
N ALA A 48 -4.45 -1.16 -5.06
CA ALA A 48 -3.05 -1.54 -5.00
C ALA A 48 -2.11 -0.46 -5.57
N THR A 49 -2.50 0.12 -6.70
CA THR A 49 -1.74 1.18 -7.36
C THR A 49 -1.66 2.42 -6.48
N GLU A 50 -2.80 2.84 -5.92
CA GLU A 50 -2.87 3.96 -4.98
C GLU A 50 -2.06 3.68 -3.71
N LEU A 51 -2.11 2.45 -3.19
CA LEU A 51 -1.37 2.03 -2.00
C LEU A 51 0.15 2.18 -2.20
N ILE A 52 0.67 1.69 -3.33
CA ILE A 52 2.11 1.77 -3.63
C ILE A 52 2.55 3.22 -3.83
N ALA A 53 1.77 4.01 -4.57
CA ALA A 53 2.07 5.43 -4.77
C ALA A 53 2.07 6.19 -3.44
N THR A 54 1.11 5.93 -2.57
CA THR A 54 1.01 6.54 -1.23
C THR A 54 2.18 6.13 -0.35
N ARG A 55 2.60 4.85 -0.40
CA ARG A 55 3.78 4.36 0.33
C ARG A 55 5.05 5.07 -0.11
N ALA A 56 5.30 5.16 -1.42
CA ALA A 56 6.48 5.83 -1.95
C ALA A 56 6.53 7.31 -1.54
N ARG A 57 5.37 8.00 -1.53
CA ARG A 57 5.27 9.37 -1.04
C ARG A 57 5.51 9.48 0.47
N SER A 58 4.98 8.54 1.26
CA SER A 58 5.23 8.48 2.72
C SER A 58 6.72 8.29 3.03
N ASP A 59 7.38 7.37 2.34
CA ASP A 59 8.81 7.10 2.51
C ASP A 59 9.66 8.33 2.16
N SER A 60 9.30 9.04 1.09
CA SER A 60 9.95 10.29 0.71
C SER A 60 9.78 11.39 1.77
N LEU A 61 8.58 11.56 2.33
CA LEU A 61 8.34 12.57 3.39
C LEU A 61 9.02 12.20 4.70
N SER A 62 9.04 10.92 5.06
CA SER A 62 9.77 10.42 6.24
C SER A 62 11.25 10.79 6.17
N ALA A 63 11.87 10.66 4.99
CA ALA A 63 13.24 11.09 4.76
C ALA A 63 13.42 12.61 4.94
N THR A 64 12.48 13.42 4.44
CA THR A 64 12.48 14.89 4.63
C THR A 64 12.40 15.26 6.11
N VAL A 65 11.44 14.71 6.85
CA VAL A 65 11.26 14.97 8.30
C VAL A 65 12.51 14.57 9.08
N SER A 66 13.14 13.44 8.73
CA SER A 66 14.39 12.99 9.34
C SER A 66 15.56 13.93 9.06
N ASP A 67 15.62 14.55 7.87
CA ASP A 67 16.63 15.57 7.55
C ASP A 67 16.40 16.87 8.33
N GLU A 68 15.14 17.31 8.44
CA GLU A 68 14.75 18.47 9.24
C GLU A 68 15.07 18.26 10.73
N ASP A 69 14.79 17.08 11.29
CA ASP A 69 15.12 16.73 12.68
C ASP A 69 16.63 16.77 12.94
N ARG A 70 17.44 16.32 11.96
CA ARG A 70 18.92 16.43 12.02
C ARG A 70 19.38 17.89 12.02
N ARG A 71 18.78 18.74 11.18
CA ARG A 71 19.09 20.18 11.12
C ARG A 71 18.69 20.91 12.41
N LEU A 72 17.47 20.66 12.91
CA LEU A 72 16.99 21.22 14.18
C LEU A 72 17.88 20.82 15.36
N THR A 73 18.39 19.58 15.36
CA THR A 73 19.35 19.14 16.39
C THR A 73 20.65 19.96 16.33
N ALA A 74 21.15 20.29 15.14
CA ALA A 74 22.33 21.12 14.99
C ALA A 74 22.07 22.57 15.42
N ASP A 75 20.95 23.14 15.03
CA ASP A 75 20.54 24.50 15.41
C ASP A 75 20.33 24.62 16.92
N LEU A 76 19.70 23.62 17.54
CA LEU A 76 19.51 23.57 19.00
C LEU A 76 20.86 23.55 19.73
N LYS A 77 21.85 22.79 19.23
CA LYS A 77 23.22 22.80 19.77
C LYS A 77 23.88 24.16 19.64
N SER A 78 23.59 24.91 18.56
CA SER A 78 24.08 26.28 18.38
C SER A 78 23.45 27.21 19.43
N LEU A 79 22.13 27.17 19.60
CA LEU A 79 21.40 27.95 20.61
C LEU A 79 21.89 27.65 22.04
N GLN A 80 22.19 26.39 22.34
CA GLN A 80 22.78 25.97 23.63
C GLN A 80 24.15 26.62 23.92
N ARG A 81 24.89 27.11 22.91
CA ARG A 81 26.14 27.87 23.13
C ARG A 81 25.85 29.22 23.78
N PHE A 82 24.84 29.95 23.29
CA PHE A 82 24.45 31.24 23.85
C PHE A 82 23.94 31.11 25.29
N TYR A 83 23.16 30.07 25.59
CA TYR A 83 22.73 29.79 26.96
C TYR A 83 23.90 29.51 27.90
N ARG A 84 24.96 28.83 27.42
CA ARG A 84 26.18 28.63 28.20
C ARG A 84 26.96 29.93 28.41
N MET A 85 27.06 30.78 27.39
CA MET A 85 27.68 32.11 27.53
C MET A 85 26.93 32.98 28.54
N ALA A 86 25.60 32.98 28.50
CA ALA A 86 24.75 33.75 29.41
C ALA A 86 24.87 33.30 30.88
N ARG A 87 25.27 32.05 31.14
CA ARG A 87 25.57 31.58 32.51
C ARG A 87 26.85 32.20 33.09
N GLY A 88 27.78 32.65 32.24
CA GLY A 88 29.01 33.31 32.66
C GLY A 88 28.87 34.81 32.93
N GLY A 89 27.70 35.40 32.64
CA GLY A 89 27.45 36.83 32.78
C GLY A 89 26.48 37.34 31.71
N ALA A 90 26.21 38.65 31.73
CA ALA A 90 25.35 39.28 30.72
C ALA A 90 25.97 39.13 29.30
N LEU A 91 25.13 38.78 28.32
CA LEU A 91 25.53 38.74 26.92
C LEU A 91 25.79 40.16 26.41
N THR A 92 26.82 40.33 25.56
CA THR A 92 27.00 41.61 24.86
C THR A 92 25.87 41.84 23.85
N PRO A 93 25.57 43.09 23.47
CA PRO A 93 24.52 43.39 22.50
C PRO A 93 24.67 42.64 21.17
N GLU A 94 25.89 42.45 20.69
CA GLU A 94 26.19 41.74 19.43
C GLU A 94 25.85 40.25 19.54
N VAL A 95 26.25 39.62 20.65
CA VAL A 95 25.97 38.20 20.93
C VAL A 95 24.47 37.97 21.12
N TYR A 96 23.78 38.92 21.74
CA TYR A 96 22.33 38.86 21.89
C TYR A 96 21.60 38.99 20.55
N ALA A 97 22.07 39.87 19.65
CA ALA A 97 21.50 39.99 18.31
C ALA A 97 21.66 38.69 17.50
N GLN A 98 22.85 38.07 17.57
CA GLN A 98 23.11 36.76 16.94
C GLN A 98 22.21 35.66 17.51
N TRP A 99 22.09 35.58 18.84
CA TRP A 99 21.18 34.63 19.49
C TRP A 99 19.74 34.79 19.00
N ASN A 100 19.26 36.04 18.89
CA ASN A 100 17.89 36.30 18.45
C ASN A 100 17.68 35.91 16.97
N GLU A 101 18.67 36.15 16.10
CA GLU A 101 18.63 35.71 14.71
C GLU A 101 18.57 34.18 14.60
N GLU A 102 19.48 33.47 15.31
CA GLU A 102 19.50 32.01 15.32
C GLU A 102 18.22 31.42 15.91
N ARG A 103 17.67 32.04 16.96
CA ARG A 103 16.41 31.61 17.56
C ARG A 103 15.25 31.77 16.59
N THR A 104 15.21 32.88 15.85
CA THR A 104 14.19 33.12 14.84
C THR A 104 14.27 32.08 13.72
N ARG A 105 15.48 31.79 13.24
CA ARG A 105 15.74 30.76 12.22
C ARG A 105 15.35 29.35 12.71
N TYR A 106 15.65 29.03 13.97
CA TYR A 106 15.26 27.77 14.60
C TYR A 106 13.74 27.63 14.66
N ASN A 107 13.03 28.67 15.12
CA ASN A 107 11.57 28.64 15.21
C ASN A 107 10.92 28.45 13.84
N LEU A 108 11.40 29.16 12.81
CA LEU A 108 10.93 28.97 11.43
C LEU A 108 11.06 27.51 10.97
N ARG A 109 12.22 26.88 11.24
CA ARG A 109 12.45 25.47 10.89
C ARG A 109 11.59 24.51 11.69
N VAL A 110 11.24 24.83 12.94
CA VAL A 110 10.29 24.04 13.73
C VAL A 110 8.91 24.07 13.07
N ASP A 111 8.49 25.24 12.57
CA ASP A 111 7.21 25.38 11.86
C ASP A 111 7.20 24.61 10.53
N GLU A 112 8.28 24.71 9.74
CA GLU A 112 8.47 23.91 8.51
C GLU A 112 8.40 22.41 8.82
N ARG A 113 9.15 21.95 9.81
CA ARG A 113 9.16 20.54 10.23
C ARG A 113 7.79 20.05 10.69
N ASN A 114 7.05 20.86 11.43
CA ASN A 114 5.70 20.51 11.87
C ASN A 114 4.69 20.50 10.72
N ALA A 115 4.90 21.30 9.66
CA ALA A 115 4.12 21.19 8.43
C ALA A 115 4.42 19.86 7.72
N SER A 116 5.70 19.53 7.50
CA SER A 116 6.14 18.26 6.90
C SER A 116 5.64 17.04 7.68
N LEU A 117 5.70 17.08 9.02
CA LEU A 117 5.21 16.00 9.89
C LEU A 117 3.70 15.79 9.73
N ARG A 118 2.90 16.86 9.68
CA ARG A 118 1.44 16.75 9.53
C ARG A 118 1.07 16.13 8.19
N GLU A 119 1.74 16.56 7.11
CA GLU A 119 1.55 15.97 5.78
C GLU A 119 1.91 14.48 5.80
N TRP A 120 3.04 14.12 6.39
CA TRP A 120 3.44 12.72 6.52
C TRP A 120 2.42 11.88 7.29
N GLN A 121 1.91 12.37 8.43
CA GLN A 121 0.88 11.69 9.22
C GLN A 121 -0.42 11.48 8.44
N GLU A 122 -0.83 12.46 7.64
CA GLU A 122 -2.01 12.34 6.78
C GLU A 122 -1.81 11.25 5.72
N ILE A 123 -0.66 11.23 5.07
CA ILE A 123 -0.33 10.23 4.04
C ILE A 123 -0.20 8.83 4.65
N ASP A 124 0.41 8.69 5.82
CA ASP A 124 0.46 7.42 6.52
C ASP A 124 -0.94 6.92 6.91
N GLY A 125 -1.82 7.82 7.35
CA GLY A 125 -3.24 7.51 7.59
C GLY A 125 -3.95 7.00 6.33
N ARG A 126 -3.75 7.66 5.19
CA ARG A 126 -4.27 7.21 3.88
C ARG A 126 -3.70 5.84 3.49
N HIS A 127 -2.39 5.63 3.66
CA HIS A 127 -1.75 4.35 3.37
C HIS A 127 -2.37 3.19 4.18
N ARG A 128 -2.59 3.37 5.50
CA ARG A 128 -3.26 2.37 6.34
C ARG A 128 -4.70 2.09 5.87
N SER A 129 -5.43 3.14 5.50
CA SER A 129 -6.80 2.98 4.99
C SER A 129 -6.86 2.18 3.68
N LEU A 130 -5.91 2.43 2.76
CA LEU A 130 -5.78 1.71 1.50
C LEU A 130 -5.36 0.26 1.72
N ALA A 131 -4.44 0.00 2.66
CA ALA A 131 -4.04 -1.36 3.02
C ALA A 131 -5.21 -2.17 3.59
N MET A 132 -6.03 -1.57 4.46
CA MET A 132 -7.25 -2.19 4.97
C MET A 132 -8.26 -2.48 3.85
N ARG A 133 -8.49 -1.50 2.96
CA ARG A 133 -9.39 -1.68 1.80
C ARG A 133 -8.90 -2.81 0.89
N TYR A 134 -7.60 -2.87 0.62
CA TYR A 134 -6.99 -3.92 -0.17
C TYR A 134 -7.26 -5.31 0.44
N ASN A 135 -7.02 -5.47 1.74
CA ASN A 135 -7.25 -6.74 2.43
C ASN A 135 -8.73 -7.16 2.40
N LEU A 136 -9.66 -6.21 2.59
CA LEU A 136 -11.10 -6.50 2.50
C LEU A 136 -11.52 -6.95 1.10
N LEU A 137 -10.96 -6.34 0.05
CA LEU A 137 -11.20 -6.76 -1.34
C LEU A 137 -10.61 -8.15 -1.60
N ALA A 138 -9.39 -8.40 -1.13
CA ALA A 138 -8.73 -9.70 -1.23
C ALA A 138 -9.55 -10.82 -0.56
N ASP A 139 -10.00 -10.58 0.67
CA ASP A 139 -10.84 -11.52 1.43
C ASP A 139 -12.18 -11.75 0.75
N SER A 140 -12.78 -10.70 0.17
CA SER A 140 -14.05 -10.81 -0.57
C SER A 140 -13.90 -11.67 -1.82
N ILE A 141 -12.83 -11.47 -2.60
CA ILE A 141 -12.51 -12.30 -3.77
C ILE A 141 -12.30 -13.76 -3.34
N HIS A 142 -11.51 -13.99 -2.30
CA HIS A 142 -11.26 -15.33 -1.78
C HIS A 142 -12.55 -16.02 -1.30
N GLY A 143 -13.42 -15.29 -0.59
CA GLY A 143 -14.70 -15.80 -0.11
C GLY A 143 -15.69 -16.14 -1.24
N ILE A 144 -15.68 -15.39 -2.34
CA ILE A 144 -16.46 -15.74 -3.53
C ILE A 144 -15.87 -16.97 -4.23
N ALA A 145 -14.55 -17.01 -4.42
CA ALA A 145 -13.87 -18.13 -5.06
C ALA A 145 -14.08 -19.45 -4.31
N ALA A 146 -13.99 -19.44 -2.98
CA ALA A 146 -14.29 -20.61 -2.16
C ALA A 146 -15.71 -21.14 -2.37
N ARG A 147 -16.71 -20.24 -2.49
CA ARG A 147 -18.10 -20.62 -2.79
C ARG A 147 -18.29 -21.21 -4.19
N MET A 148 -17.48 -20.78 -5.16
CA MET A 148 -17.47 -21.35 -6.52
C MET A 148 -16.74 -22.70 -6.61
N GLY A 149 -16.15 -23.20 -5.52
CA GLY A 149 -15.35 -24.43 -5.52
C GLY A 149 -13.89 -24.23 -5.95
N GLU A 150 -13.39 -22.98 -5.91
CA GLU A 150 -12.00 -22.61 -6.21
C GLU A 150 -11.27 -22.13 -4.93
N PRO A 151 -11.06 -23.00 -3.92
CA PRO A 151 -10.48 -22.60 -2.64
C PRO A 151 -9.01 -22.14 -2.74
N TYR A 152 -8.32 -22.49 -3.84
CA TYR A 152 -6.94 -22.10 -4.10
C TYR A 152 -6.82 -20.93 -5.08
N TYR A 153 -7.89 -20.15 -5.24
CA TYR A 153 -7.85 -18.95 -6.08
C TYR A 153 -6.78 -17.98 -5.55
N GLN A 154 -5.77 -17.75 -6.39
CA GLN A 154 -4.66 -16.87 -6.05
C GLN A 154 -5.11 -15.41 -6.16
N VAL A 155 -5.25 -14.76 -5.01
CA VAL A 155 -5.36 -13.31 -4.94
C VAL A 155 -3.94 -12.73 -5.03
N PRO A 156 -3.65 -11.83 -5.98
CA PRO A 156 -2.32 -11.24 -6.11
C PRO A 156 -1.94 -10.47 -4.84
N SER A 157 -0.65 -10.31 -4.61
CA SER A 157 -0.14 -9.29 -3.67
C SER A 157 -0.35 -7.88 -4.22
N ALA A 158 -0.29 -6.85 -3.39
CA ALA A 158 -0.50 -5.47 -3.83
C ALA A 158 0.50 -5.07 -4.94
N LEU A 159 1.74 -5.54 -4.87
CA LEU A 159 2.74 -5.29 -5.90
C LEU A 159 2.33 -5.94 -7.23
N GLU A 160 1.93 -7.21 -7.21
CA GLU A 160 1.50 -7.94 -8.41
C GLU A 160 0.25 -7.31 -9.02
N ALA A 161 -0.73 -6.94 -8.19
CA ALA A 161 -1.96 -6.30 -8.64
C ALA A 161 -1.71 -4.95 -9.33
N ALA A 162 -0.82 -4.12 -8.77
CA ALA A 162 -0.44 -2.87 -9.40
C ALA A 162 0.34 -3.09 -10.71
N GLN A 163 1.20 -4.12 -10.78
CA GLN A 163 1.89 -4.49 -12.01
C GLN A 163 0.92 -5.00 -13.09
N GLU A 164 -0.10 -5.77 -12.70
CA GLU A 164 -1.16 -6.19 -13.61
C GLU A 164 -1.91 -4.99 -14.18
N ALA A 165 -2.25 -4.00 -13.35
CA ALA A 165 -2.91 -2.77 -13.77
C ALA A 165 -2.07 -1.94 -14.77
N ALA A 166 -0.74 -2.01 -14.63
CA ALA A 166 0.20 -1.29 -15.49
C ALA A 166 0.48 -1.99 -16.83
N ARG A 167 0.03 -3.25 -17.02
CA ARG A 167 0.20 -3.96 -18.29
C ARG A 167 -0.87 -3.47 -19.28
N PRO A 168 -0.50 -3.08 -20.51
CA PRO A 168 -1.50 -2.90 -21.56
C PRO A 168 -2.20 -4.24 -21.81
N GLU A 169 -3.53 -4.24 -21.87
CA GLU A 169 -4.28 -5.44 -22.28
C GLU A 169 -3.77 -5.89 -23.67
N PRO A 170 -3.54 -7.19 -23.88
CA PRO A 170 -3.18 -7.73 -25.18
C PRO A 170 -4.33 -7.64 -26.19
#